data_AF-S8E178-F1
#
_entry.id   AF-S8E178-F1
#
_cell.length_a   1.000
_cell.length_b   1.000
_cell.length_c   1.000
_cell.angle_alpha   90.00
_cell.angle_beta   90.00
_cell.angle_gamma   90.00
#
_symmetry.space_group_name_H-M   'P 1'
#
loop_
_entity.id
_entity.type
_entity.pdbx_description
1 polymer ?
#
loop_
_entity_poly.entity_id
_entity_poly.type
_entity_poly.pdbx_seq_one_letter_code
_entity_poly.pdbx_strand_id
1 'polypeptide(L)'
;IACDGAGAAPPATLAEFKIGGGSGDRDFYDVSLVDGYNLPMIVVPSGGGACGTTGCVTDLNRMCPSELRAGDGQGCRSACEAFGSPEYCCKGAYDTPAACRPSIYSAIFKSACPKAYSYAYDDATSTFTCSGADYTITFCPSLTSQKSSSSSGGNAAALPQAVAANDPPQPQDDLPWLPNF
;
A
#
# COMPACT_ATOMS: atom_id res chain seq x y z
N ILE A 1 -15.58 -24.56 0.44
CA ILE A 1 -15.21 -24.69 -0.98
C ILE A 1 -13.73 -24.33 -1.08
N ALA A 2 -12.93 -25.05 -1.87
CA ALA A 2 -11.53 -24.71 -2.14
C ALA A 2 -11.44 -24.02 -3.50
N CYS A 3 -10.37 -23.24 -3.76
CA CYS A 3 -10.19 -22.54 -5.03
C CYS A 3 -9.65 -23.45 -6.15
N ASP A 4 -9.06 -24.61 -5.82
CA ASP A 4 -8.62 -25.64 -6.79
C ASP A 4 -7.75 -25.11 -7.96
N GLY A 5 -6.90 -24.12 -7.67
CA GLY A 5 -6.02 -23.49 -8.67
C GLY A 5 -6.66 -22.38 -9.49
N ALA A 6 -7.96 -22.09 -9.29
CA ALA A 6 -8.60 -20.91 -9.87
C ALA A 6 -8.11 -19.63 -9.18
N GLY A 7 -7.87 -18.60 -10.00
CA GLY A 7 -7.59 -17.24 -9.51
C GLY A 7 -8.83 -16.56 -8.95
N ALA A 8 -8.63 -15.47 -8.20
CA ALA A 8 -9.72 -14.61 -7.76
C ALA A 8 -10.32 -13.88 -8.96
N ALA A 9 -11.65 -13.69 -8.98
CA ALA A 9 -12.29 -12.78 -9.92
C ALA A 9 -12.05 -11.33 -9.46
N PRO A 10 -11.49 -10.44 -10.31
CA PRO A 10 -11.28 -9.03 -9.95
C PRO A 10 -12.57 -8.26 -9.62
N PRO A 11 -12.51 -7.20 -8.78
CA PRO A 11 -11.31 -6.66 -8.16
C PRO A 11 -10.85 -7.44 -6.93
N ALA A 12 -9.54 -7.67 -6.80
CA ALA A 12 -8.95 -8.40 -5.68
C ALA A 12 -7.59 -7.83 -5.28
N THR A 13 -7.42 -7.55 -3.98
CA THR A 13 -6.11 -7.23 -3.41
C THR A 13 -5.31 -8.53 -3.25
N LEU A 14 -4.12 -8.60 -3.85
CA LEU A 14 -3.30 -9.82 -3.92
C LEU A 14 -2.07 -9.72 -3.02
N ALA A 15 -1.70 -10.83 -2.37
CA ALA A 15 -0.40 -11.01 -1.74
C ALA A 15 0.39 -11.96 -2.63
N GLU A 16 1.47 -11.47 -3.21
CA GLU A 16 2.27 -12.20 -4.19
C GLU A 16 3.59 -12.62 -3.56
N PHE A 17 4.02 -13.86 -3.83
CA PHE A 17 5.25 -14.42 -3.30
C PHE A 17 5.95 -15.25 -4.36
N LYS A 18 7.25 -15.03 -4.48
CA LYS A 18 8.19 -15.95 -5.12
C LYS A 18 9.22 -16.36 -4.08
N ILE A 19 9.07 -17.58 -3.55
CA ILE A 19 9.93 -18.13 -2.51
C ILE A 19 11.23 -18.68 -3.12
N GLY A 20 12.37 -18.36 -2.52
CA GLY A 20 13.69 -18.85 -2.88
C GLY A 20 13.80 -20.38 -2.70
N GLY A 21 14.61 -21.03 -3.54
CA GLY A 21 14.70 -22.50 -3.59
C GLY A 21 15.64 -23.13 -2.56
N GLY A 22 16.43 -22.33 -1.82
CA GLY A 22 17.39 -22.86 -0.85
C GLY A 22 18.07 -21.81 0.04
N SER A 23 19.03 -22.27 0.83
CA SER A 23 19.81 -21.43 1.77
C SER A 23 20.59 -20.36 1.03
N GLY A 24 20.19 -19.09 1.20
CA GLY A 24 20.84 -17.92 0.60
C GLY A 24 20.09 -17.31 -0.57
N ASP A 25 19.03 -17.97 -1.06
CA ASP A 25 18.13 -17.37 -2.05
C ASP A 25 17.25 -16.29 -1.41
N ARG A 26 16.77 -15.37 -2.25
CA ARG A 26 15.87 -14.30 -1.83
C ARG A 26 14.45 -14.63 -2.23
N ASP A 27 13.57 -14.45 -1.28
CA ASP A 27 12.14 -14.34 -1.52
C ASP A 27 11.85 -12.96 -2.11
N PHE A 28 10.90 -12.90 -3.04
CA PHE A 28 10.29 -11.67 -3.52
C PHE A 28 8.83 -11.67 -3.10
N TYR A 29 8.36 -10.56 -2.56
CA TYR A 29 6.99 -10.46 -2.08
C TYR A 29 6.48 -9.04 -2.17
N ASP A 30 5.17 -8.92 -2.34
CA ASP A 30 4.47 -7.66 -2.45
C ASP A 30 2.97 -7.83 -2.16
N VAL A 31 2.31 -6.70 -1.89
CA VAL A 31 0.87 -6.57 -2.04
C VAL A 31 0.58 -5.83 -3.33
N SER A 32 -0.35 -6.36 -4.12
CA SER A 32 -0.65 -5.85 -5.44
C SER A 32 -2.11 -5.46 -5.61
N LEU A 33 -2.30 -4.30 -6.26
CA LEU A 33 -3.58 -3.72 -6.64
C LEU A 33 -3.74 -3.66 -8.16
N VAL A 34 -2.89 -4.37 -8.91
CA VAL A 34 -2.94 -4.47 -10.38
C VAL A 34 -4.28 -5.04 -10.83
N ASP A 35 -4.81 -6.00 -10.07
CA ASP A 35 -6.13 -6.61 -10.27
C ASP A 35 -7.24 -5.91 -9.46
N GLY A 36 -6.98 -4.70 -8.96
CA GLY A 36 -7.93 -3.92 -8.17
C GLY A 36 -7.80 -4.10 -6.66
N TYR A 37 -8.80 -3.60 -5.95
CA TYR A 37 -8.88 -3.59 -4.49
C TYR A 37 -10.26 -4.07 -4.02
N ASN A 38 -10.28 -4.90 -2.99
CA ASN A 38 -11.52 -5.28 -2.30
C ASN A 38 -11.44 -5.08 -0.79
N LEU A 39 -10.29 -5.32 -0.16
CA LEU A 39 -10.11 -5.17 1.28
C LEU A 39 -8.68 -4.76 1.66
N PRO A 40 -8.46 -4.12 2.82
CA PRO A 40 -7.12 -3.78 3.27
C PRO A 40 -6.32 -5.03 3.62
N MET A 41 -5.03 -5.04 3.27
CA MET A 41 -4.14 -6.17 3.53
C MET A 41 -2.71 -5.71 3.76
N ILE A 42 -2.00 -6.40 4.64
CA ILE A 42 -0.58 -6.16 4.90
C ILE A 42 0.17 -7.49 5.01
N VAL A 43 1.40 -7.52 4.51
CA VAL A 43 2.33 -8.64 4.62
C VAL A 43 3.52 -8.18 5.44
N VAL A 44 3.71 -8.81 6.59
CA VAL A 44 4.80 -8.53 7.52
C VAL A 44 5.75 -9.74 7.55
N PRO A 45 7.00 -9.59 7.07
CA PRO A 45 8.02 -10.63 7.26
C PRO A 45 8.50 -10.67 8.72
N SER A 46 8.86 -11.85 9.19
CA SER A 46 9.45 -12.10 10.50
C SER A 46 10.62 -13.07 10.39
N GLY A 47 11.72 -12.80 11.10
CA GLY A 47 13.00 -13.45 10.81
C GLY A 47 13.71 -12.81 9.61
N GLY A 48 14.81 -13.42 9.14
CA GLY A 48 15.50 -12.99 7.92
C GLY A 48 16.20 -11.61 7.93
N GLY A 49 16.28 -10.94 9.07
CA GLY A 49 16.87 -9.60 9.21
C GLY A 49 15.82 -8.48 9.13
N ALA A 50 16.23 -7.28 8.71
CA ALA A 50 15.35 -6.11 8.61
C ALA A 50 14.64 -6.07 7.25
N CYS A 51 13.64 -6.93 7.06
CA CYS A 51 12.84 -7.00 5.84
C CYS A 51 11.65 -6.02 5.87
N GLY A 52 11.29 -5.47 4.71
CA GLY A 52 10.27 -4.44 4.60
C GLY A 52 8.84 -4.99 4.69
N THR A 53 7.94 -4.21 5.28
CA THR A 53 6.50 -4.49 5.24
C THR A 53 5.87 -3.92 3.98
N THR A 54 5.03 -4.71 3.30
CA THR A 54 4.26 -4.31 2.10
C THR A 54 2.77 -4.40 2.39
N GLY A 55 1.95 -3.55 1.76
CA GLY A 55 0.53 -3.56 2.01
C GLY A 55 -0.21 -2.27 1.68
N CYS A 56 -1.53 -2.37 1.89
CA CYS A 56 -2.52 -1.33 1.71
C CYS A 56 -3.47 -1.36 2.92
N VAL A 57 -3.22 -0.49 3.90
CA VAL A 57 -4.02 -0.39 5.13
C VAL A 57 -5.17 0.62 5.01
N THR A 58 -5.13 1.47 3.98
CA THR A 58 -6.16 2.45 3.65
C THR A 58 -7.37 1.74 3.05
N ASP A 59 -8.57 2.19 3.42
CA ASP A 59 -9.82 1.73 2.79
C ASP A 59 -10.01 2.44 1.43
N LEU A 60 -9.46 1.83 0.38
CA LEU A 60 -9.50 2.35 -0.99
C LEU A 60 -10.92 2.42 -1.56
N ASN A 61 -11.86 1.59 -1.08
CA ASN A 61 -13.25 1.61 -1.55
C ASN A 61 -13.95 2.96 -1.28
N ARG A 62 -13.54 3.67 -0.22
CA ARG A 62 -14.08 5.00 0.12
C ARG A 62 -13.67 6.09 -0.85
N MET A 63 -12.49 5.96 -1.44
CA MET A 63 -11.93 6.92 -2.40
C MET A 63 -11.94 6.42 -3.85
N CYS A 64 -12.57 5.27 -4.10
CA CYS A 64 -12.65 4.69 -5.42
C CYS A 64 -13.36 5.64 -6.41
N PRO A 65 -12.72 6.00 -7.56
CA PRO A 65 -13.38 6.74 -8.63
C PRO A 65 -14.65 6.02 -9.10
N SER A 66 -15.69 6.80 -9.44
CA SER A 66 -17.02 6.26 -9.78
C SER A 66 -16.98 5.17 -10.87
N GLU A 67 -16.18 5.39 -11.90
CA GLU A 67 -15.96 4.56 -13.07
C GLU A 67 -15.22 3.25 -12.73
N LEU A 68 -14.53 3.19 -11.58
CA LEU A 68 -13.82 2.01 -11.10
C LEU A 68 -14.61 1.21 -10.05
N ARG A 69 -15.73 1.73 -9.53
CA ARG A 69 -16.51 1.05 -8.48
C ARG A 69 -17.09 -0.27 -8.95
N ALA A 70 -16.97 -1.30 -8.11
CA ALA A 70 -17.53 -2.64 -8.31
C ALA A 70 -18.34 -3.09 -7.09
N GLY A 71 -19.27 -4.04 -7.30
CA GLY A 71 -20.02 -4.69 -6.22
C GLY A 71 -20.69 -3.70 -5.25
N ASP A 72 -21.47 -2.74 -5.78
CA ASP A 72 -22.12 -1.68 -4.99
C ASP A 72 -21.16 -0.84 -4.11
N GLY A 73 -19.89 -0.74 -4.53
CA GLY A 73 -18.85 0.01 -3.81
C GLY A 73 -18.04 -0.83 -2.83
N GLN A 74 -18.18 -2.16 -2.85
CA GLN A 74 -17.39 -3.10 -2.05
C GLN A 74 -16.03 -3.44 -2.69
N GLY A 75 -15.81 -3.02 -3.93
CA GLY A 75 -14.53 -3.15 -4.61
C GLY A 75 -14.22 -1.97 -5.51
N CYS A 76 -12.95 -1.84 -5.85
CA CYS A 76 -12.42 -0.85 -6.77
C CYS A 76 -11.59 -1.55 -7.84
N ARG A 77 -12.06 -1.57 -9.09
CA ARG A 77 -11.30 -2.07 -10.24
C ARG A 77 -10.04 -1.25 -10.43
N SER A 78 -8.97 -1.88 -10.89
CA SER A 78 -7.88 -1.13 -11.51
C SER A 78 -8.34 -0.56 -12.87
N ALA A 79 -7.54 0.34 -13.45
CA ALA A 79 -7.84 0.86 -14.78
C ALA A 79 -7.77 -0.23 -15.86
N CYS A 80 -6.88 -1.21 -15.73
CA CYS A 80 -6.82 -2.34 -16.66
C CYS A 80 -8.13 -3.14 -16.62
N GLU A 81 -8.60 -3.48 -15.42
CA GLU A 81 -9.85 -4.22 -15.24
C GLU A 81 -11.10 -3.44 -15.69
N ALA A 82 -11.10 -2.11 -15.53
CA ALA A 82 -12.24 -1.29 -15.92
C ALA A 82 -12.30 -0.99 -17.42
N PHE A 83 -11.16 -0.78 -18.08
CA PHE A 83 -11.12 -0.26 -19.44
C PHE A 83 -10.48 -1.19 -20.46
N GLY A 84 -9.66 -2.15 -20.03
CA GLY A 84 -9.00 -3.14 -20.90
C GLY A 84 -8.02 -2.55 -21.91
N SER A 85 -7.68 -1.26 -21.83
CA SER A 85 -6.81 -0.62 -22.83
C SER A 85 -5.36 -1.07 -22.67
N PRO A 86 -4.59 -1.19 -23.78
CA PRO A 86 -3.19 -1.60 -23.72
C PRO A 86 -2.32 -0.73 -22.81
N GLU A 87 -2.61 0.56 -22.72
CA GLU A 87 -1.94 1.54 -21.84
C GLU A 87 -2.10 1.19 -20.37
N TYR A 88 -3.34 0.86 -19.95
CA TYR A 88 -3.60 0.53 -18.55
C TYR A 88 -3.16 -0.87 -18.17
N CYS A 89 -3.20 -1.80 -19.13
CA CYS A 89 -2.83 -3.19 -18.93
C CYS A 89 -1.35 -3.48 -19.22
N CYS A 90 -0.57 -2.48 -19.65
CA CYS A 90 0.82 -2.64 -20.08
C CYS A 90 1.02 -3.76 -21.12
N LYS A 91 0.24 -3.72 -22.21
CA LYS A 91 0.27 -4.74 -23.27
C LYS A 91 0.70 -4.15 -24.61
N GLY A 92 1.24 -4.99 -25.49
CA GLY A 92 1.60 -4.60 -26.86
C GLY A 92 2.66 -3.50 -26.86
N ALA A 93 2.38 -2.33 -27.44
CA ALA A 93 3.31 -1.21 -27.47
C ALA A 93 3.68 -0.65 -26.07
N TYR A 94 2.97 -1.08 -25.03
CA TYR A 94 3.18 -0.70 -23.64
C TYR A 94 3.74 -1.85 -22.79
N ASP A 95 4.33 -2.90 -23.38
CA ASP A 95 4.89 -4.05 -22.67
C ASP A 95 6.30 -3.82 -22.08
N THR A 96 6.66 -2.55 -21.86
CA THR A 96 7.92 -2.18 -21.21
C THR A 96 7.71 -1.10 -20.16
N PRO A 97 8.54 -1.05 -19.09
CA PRO A 97 8.47 0.01 -18.09
C PRO A 97 8.62 1.42 -18.65
N ALA A 98 9.36 1.57 -19.77
CA ALA A 98 9.56 2.87 -20.40
C ALA A 98 8.29 3.38 -21.12
N ALA A 99 7.51 2.46 -21.68
CA ALA A 99 6.31 2.75 -22.46
C ALA A 99 5.03 2.79 -21.61
N CYS A 100 4.85 1.87 -20.66
CA CYS A 100 3.69 1.89 -19.76
C CYS A 100 3.96 2.78 -18.54
N ARG A 101 3.45 4.00 -18.62
CA ARG A 101 3.60 5.02 -17.57
C ARG A 101 2.47 4.89 -16.55
N PRO A 102 2.68 5.34 -15.30
CA PRO A 102 1.59 5.49 -14.34
C PRO A 102 0.45 6.33 -14.92
N SER A 103 -0.78 5.90 -14.71
CA SER A 103 -1.99 6.64 -15.05
C SER A 103 -2.50 7.45 -13.86
N ILE A 104 -3.48 8.32 -14.09
CA ILE A 104 -4.19 9.00 -12.98
C ILE A 104 -4.82 7.98 -12.01
N TYR A 105 -5.32 6.85 -12.51
CA TYR A 105 -5.94 5.82 -11.69
C TYR A 105 -4.93 5.05 -10.84
N SER A 106 -3.79 4.65 -11.43
CA SER A 106 -2.74 3.98 -10.65
C SER A 106 -2.10 4.95 -9.64
N ALA A 107 -2.00 6.24 -9.96
CA ALA A 107 -1.54 7.26 -9.02
C ALA A 107 -2.46 7.39 -7.79
N ILE A 108 -3.79 7.29 -7.96
CA ILE A 108 -4.75 7.26 -6.82
C ILE A 108 -4.46 6.06 -5.92
N PHE A 109 -4.29 4.87 -6.51
CA PHE A 109 -4.01 3.64 -5.76
C PHE A 109 -2.67 3.75 -5.03
N LYS A 110 -1.66 4.30 -5.70
CA LYS A 110 -0.32 4.48 -5.12
C LYS A 110 -0.31 5.48 -3.98
N SER A 111 -1.03 6.59 -4.12
CA SER A 111 -1.15 7.60 -3.07
C SER A 111 -1.80 7.02 -1.81
N ALA A 112 -2.84 6.20 -1.97
CA ALA A 112 -3.50 5.55 -0.86
C ALA A 112 -2.64 4.46 -0.21
N CYS A 113 -1.86 3.73 -1.03
CA CYS A 113 -1.11 2.55 -0.63
C CYS A 113 0.32 2.57 -1.22
N PRO A 114 1.23 3.40 -0.65
CA PRO A 114 2.56 3.65 -1.23
C PRO A 114 3.48 2.43 -1.28
N LYS A 115 3.19 1.40 -0.48
CA LYS A 115 3.97 0.16 -0.37
C LYS A 115 3.31 -1.04 -1.07
N ALA A 116 2.31 -0.78 -1.91
CA ALA A 116 1.68 -1.79 -2.76
C ALA A 116 1.92 -1.45 -4.24
N TYR A 117 1.88 -2.47 -5.10
CA TYR A 117 1.85 -2.28 -6.55
C TYR A 117 0.55 -1.60 -6.95
N SER A 118 0.67 -0.52 -7.72
CA SER A 118 -0.48 0.23 -8.25
C SER A 118 -0.77 -0.03 -9.74
N TYR A 119 0.23 -0.56 -10.48
CA TYR A 119 0.15 -0.98 -11.88
C TYR A 119 1.34 -1.91 -12.18
N ALA A 120 1.37 -2.55 -13.37
CA ALA A 120 2.27 -3.67 -13.65
C ALA A 120 3.78 -3.38 -13.56
N TYR A 121 4.24 -2.13 -13.70
CA TYR A 121 5.68 -1.79 -13.63
C TYR A 121 6.02 -0.87 -12.45
N ASP A 122 5.28 -0.97 -11.34
CA ASP A 122 5.53 -0.23 -10.09
C ASP A 122 6.63 -0.87 -9.22
N ASP A 123 7.67 -1.44 -9.82
CA ASP A 123 8.70 -2.22 -9.12
C ASP A 123 9.46 -1.41 -8.07
N ALA A 124 9.83 -0.17 -8.41
CA ALA A 124 10.80 0.63 -7.68
C ALA A 124 10.43 0.89 -6.21
N THR A 125 9.14 0.81 -5.88
CA THR A 125 8.63 1.09 -4.53
C THR A 125 7.75 -0.03 -3.97
N SER A 126 7.56 -1.12 -4.72
CA SER A 126 6.55 -2.14 -4.41
C SER A 126 7.12 -3.55 -4.35
N THR A 127 8.31 -3.81 -4.91
CA THR A 127 8.98 -5.10 -4.76
C THR A 127 9.81 -5.14 -3.50
N PHE A 128 9.51 -6.10 -2.61
CA PHE A 128 10.29 -6.34 -1.42
C PHE A 128 11.03 -7.67 -1.52
N THR A 129 12.21 -7.73 -0.91
CA THR A 129 12.99 -8.97 -0.83
C THR A 129 13.36 -9.29 0.61
N CYS A 130 13.46 -10.58 0.91
CA CYS A 130 13.88 -11.09 2.20
C CYS A 130 14.59 -12.44 2.03
N SER A 131 15.35 -12.89 3.01
CA SER A 131 15.95 -14.23 3.01
C SER A 131 15.72 -14.88 4.36
N GLY A 132 15.13 -16.09 4.38
CA GLY A 132 14.93 -16.83 5.63
C GLY A 132 13.92 -16.18 6.56
N ALA A 133 12.80 -15.70 6.02
CA ALA A 133 11.69 -15.14 6.79
C ALA A 133 10.42 -15.99 6.68
N ASP A 134 9.63 -15.95 7.74
CA ASP A 134 8.22 -16.32 7.74
C ASP A 134 7.37 -15.08 7.45
N TYR A 135 6.18 -15.26 6.89
CA TYR A 135 5.31 -14.16 6.46
C TYR A 135 3.95 -14.21 7.15
N THR A 136 3.55 -13.09 7.75
CA THR A 136 2.19 -12.91 8.29
C THR A 136 1.37 -12.02 7.35
N ILE A 137 0.30 -12.59 6.80
CA ILE A 137 -0.70 -11.87 6.01
C ILE A 137 -1.85 -11.48 6.94
N THR A 138 -2.13 -10.19 7.07
CA THR A 138 -3.24 -9.68 7.88
C THR A 138 -4.25 -8.96 6.99
N PHE A 139 -5.49 -9.45 7.00
CA PHE A 139 -6.64 -8.78 6.39
C PHE A 139 -7.26 -7.79 7.37
N CYS A 140 -7.69 -6.64 6.86
CA CYS A 140 -8.25 -5.54 7.65
C CYS A 140 -7.39 -5.18 8.89
N PRO A 141 -6.07 -4.93 8.73
CA PRO A 141 -5.21 -4.58 9.85
C PRO A 141 -5.73 -3.33 10.59
N SER A 142 -5.83 -3.43 11.91
CA SER A 142 -6.27 -2.31 12.74
C SER A 142 -5.21 -1.21 12.76
N LEU A 143 -5.58 0.02 12.41
CA LEU A 143 -4.72 1.20 12.55
C LEU A 143 -4.48 1.61 14.03
N THR A 144 -5.24 1.01 14.95
CA THR A 144 -5.26 1.33 16.38
C THR A 144 -4.43 0.35 17.22
N SER A 145 -3.11 0.24 17.04
CA SER A 145 -2.27 -0.39 18.09
C SER A 145 -0.75 -0.18 18.03
N GLN A 146 -0.21 0.78 17.27
CA GLN A 146 1.25 1.04 17.24
C GLN A 146 1.67 2.29 18.03
N LYS A 147 0.74 2.99 18.69
CA LYS A 147 1.04 4.18 19.52
C LYS A 147 1.03 3.91 21.03
N SER A 148 0.69 2.70 21.46
CA SER A 148 0.45 2.37 22.88
C SER A 148 1.42 1.30 23.39
N SER A 149 2.73 1.46 23.19
CA SER A 149 3.72 0.63 23.88
C SER A 149 5.06 1.32 24.14
N SER A 150 5.11 2.65 24.15
CA SER A 150 6.33 3.41 24.48
C SER A 150 6.05 4.64 25.34
N SER A 151 5.46 4.44 26.53
CA SER A 151 5.64 5.36 27.66
C SER A 151 5.14 4.75 28.98
N SER A 152 5.95 3.85 29.56
CA SER A 152 5.80 3.45 30.96
C SER A 152 6.98 4.01 31.74
N GLY A 153 6.75 5.11 32.48
CA GLY A 153 7.69 5.62 33.48
C GLY A 153 7.54 7.10 33.79
N GLY A 154 6.73 7.45 34.81
CA GLY A 154 6.77 8.79 35.41
C GLY A 154 5.52 9.15 36.20
N ASN A 155 5.62 9.14 37.53
CA ASN A 155 4.57 9.37 38.52
C ASN A 155 3.74 10.65 38.36
N ALA A 156 2.50 10.55 38.82
CA ALA A 156 1.56 11.63 39.04
C ALA A 156 2.05 12.68 40.07
N ALA A 157 1.83 13.96 39.77
CA ALA A 157 1.58 15.02 40.74
C ALA A 157 0.73 16.12 40.08
N ALA A 158 -0.27 16.62 40.81
CA ALA A 158 -1.34 17.47 40.31
C ALA A 158 -1.14 18.98 40.61
N LEU A 159 -1.68 19.81 39.70
CA LEU A 159 -2.14 21.23 39.78
C LEU A 159 -1.10 22.38 39.94
N PRO A 160 -1.45 23.66 39.60
CA PRO A 160 -2.68 24.20 38.97
C PRO A 160 -2.47 25.14 37.75
N GLN A 161 -3.59 25.56 37.15
CA GLN A 161 -3.73 26.51 36.04
C GLN A 161 -3.32 27.96 36.37
N ALA A 162 -2.88 28.66 35.31
CA ALA A 162 -3.22 30.05 34.88
C ALA A 162 -1.98 30.92 34.62
N VAL A 163 -1.81 31.39 33.38
CA VAL A 163 -1.90 32.82 32.95
C VAL A 163 -1.57 32.95 31.46
N ALA A 164 -2.34 33.79 30.76
CA ALA A 164 -2.15 34.16 29.37
C ALA A 164 -1.02 35.21 29.22
N ALA A 165 -0.16 35.07 28.21
CA ALA A 165 0.64 36.17 27.65
C ALA A 165 1.18 35.82 26.25
N ASN A 166 0.65 36.54 25.26
CA ASN A 166 1.27 37.10 24.05
C ASN A 166 2.27 36.29 23.21
N ASP A 167 1.81 36.01 22.00
CA ASP A 167 2.53 35.56 20.81
C ASP A 167 3.53 36.62 20.27
N PRO A 168 4.76 36.24 19.90
CA PRO A 168 5.59 36.96 18.94
C PRO A 168 5.70 36.23 17.60
N PRO A 169 6.00 36.94 16.49
CA PRO A 169 5.67 36.52 15.15
C PRO A 169 6.54 35.39 14.59
N GLN A 170 5.93 34.54 13.76
CA GLN A 170 6.58 33.50 12.97
C GLN A 170 7.60 34.06 11.96
N PRO A 171 8.76 33.42 11.81
CA PRO A 171 9.55 33.49 10.58
C PRO A 171 9.01 32.50 9.55
N GLN A 172 8.71 33.01 8.35
CA GLN A 172 8.57 32.22 7.13
C GLN A 172 9.86 31.48 6.83
N ASP A 173 9.77 30.17 6.65
CA ASP A 173 10.76 29.41 5.90
C ASP A 173 10.02 28.60 4.82
N ASP A 174 10.14 29.13 3.61
CA ASP A 174 9.86 28.48 2.34
C ASP A 174 10.69 27.20 2.20
N LEU A 175 10.06 26.05 1.93
CA LEU A 175 10.74 24.99 1.19
C LEU A 175 9.81 24.29 0.17
N PRO A 176 10.34 23.96 -1.02
CA PRO A 176 9.59 24.05 -2.27
C PRO A 176 9.69 22.74 -3.04
N TRP A 177 8.83 21.74 -2.78
CA TRP A 177 8.88 20.47 -3.55
C TRP A 177 7.55 19.72 -3.68
N LEU A 178 6.43 20.45 -3.72
CA LEU A 178 5.16 19.92 -4.21
C LEU A 178 4.95 20.38 -5.66
N PRO A 179 4.93 19.50 -6.66
CA PRO A 179 4.24 19.81 -7.89
C PRO A 179 2.74 19.62 -7.66
N ASN A 180 1.99 20.69 -7.93
CA ASN A 180 0.59 20.61 -8.31
C ASN A 180 0.46 19.75 -9.58
N PHE A 181 -0.68 19.08 -9.72
CA PHE A 181 -1.14 18.14 -10.76
C PHE A 181 -0.92 16.66 -10.45
#